data_AF-A0A962DVS6-F1
#
_entry.id   AF-A0A962DVS6-F1
#
_cell.length_a   1.000
_cell.length_b   1.000
_cell.length_c   1.000
_cell.angle_alpha   90.00
_cell.angle_beta   90.00
_cell.angle_gamma   90.00
#
_symmetry.space_group_name_H-M   'P 1'
#
loop_
_entity.id
_entity.type
_entity.pdbx_description
1 polymer ?
#
loop_
_entity_poly.entity_id
_entity_poly.type
_entity_poly.pdbx_seq_one_letter_code
_entity_poly.pdbx_strand_id
1 'polypeptide(L)'
;PMEFADHVGVPMREGLMLVHNTLVGLNLRDQIRIAAAGKIVTAFDVARTLAIGADWCNAARGFMFALGCIQSQACHTDHCPTGVATQDPQRWRALDVPDKAERVKNFHQNTLRALKELIAAAGLDHPGELGPEHIIRRVSADEIRSIAELYRFLRPGELLDQVPCHSVFQRFWLEARADSFGPPESVSRLRLSKQL
;
A
#
# COMPACT_ATOMS: atom_id res chain seq x y z
N PRO A 1 -19.67 4.48 -3.76
CA PRO A 1 -20.57 4.82 -2.63
C PRO A 1 -19.75 5.04 -1.36
N MET A 2 -20.16 5.95 -0.47
CA MET A 2 -19.40 6.26 0.76
C MET A 2 -19.22 5.03 1.65
N GLU A 3 -20.25 4.18 1.75
CA GLU A 3 -20.20 2.92 2.50
C GLU A 3 -18.98 2.06 2.16
N PHE A 4 -18.62 1.97 0.87
CA PHE A 4 -17.45 1.22 0.44
C PHE A 4 -16.14 1.97 0.67
N ALA A 5 -16.15 3.30 0.55
CA ALA A 5 -14.95 4.11 0.71
C ALA A 5 -14.50 4.18 2.19
N ASP A 6 -15.47 4.22 3.11
CA ASP A 6 -15.23 4.49 4.52
C ASP A 6 -15.19 3.22 5.37
N HIS A 7 -15.85 2.13 4.94
CA HIS A 7 -16.03 0.93 5.77
C HIS A 7 -15.49 -0.37 5.15
N VAL A 8 -15.10 -0.39 3.88
CA VAL A 8 -14.63 -1.62 3.22
C VAL A 8 -13.13 -1.56 2.95
N GLY A 9 -12.41 -2.55 3.49
CA GLY A 9 -10.99 -2.76 3.22
C GLY A 9 -10.16 -2.95 4.49
N VAL A 10 -8.84 -3.02 4.29
CA VAL A 10 -7.83 -3.05 5.34
C VAL A 10 -6.79 -1.98 5.03
N PRO A 11 -6.17 -1.33 6.03
CA PRO A 11 -5.12 -0.38 5.73
C PRO A 11 -3.95 -1.07 4.99
N MET A 12 -3.38 -0.34 4.04
CA MET A 12 -2.45 -0.90 3.05
C MET A 12 -1.22 -1.56 3.68
N ARG A 13 -0.71 -1.05 4.81
CA ARG A 13 0.51 -1.58 5.43
C ARG A 13 0.29 -3.00 5.95
N GLU A 14 -0.80 -3.21 6.68
CA GLU A 14 -1.19 -4.50 7.25
C GLU A 14 -1.47 -5.51 6.14
N GLY A 15 -2.18 -5.10 5.09
CA GLY A 15 -2.41 -5.93 3.92
C GLY A 15 -1.12 -6.32 3.20
N LEU A 16 -0.23 -5.35 2.97
CA LEU A 16 1.06 -5.58 2.31
C LEU A 16 1.94 -6.54 3.11
N MET A 17 2.08 -6.32 4.42
CA MET A 17 2.86 -7.21 5.28
C MET A 17 2.28 -8.61 5.32
N LEU A 18 0.95 -8.76 5.37
CA LEU A 18 0.31 -10.08 5.34
C LEU A 18 0.65 -10.82 4.04
N VAL A 19 0.50 -10.17 2.88
CA VAL A 19 0.82 -10.77 1.58
C VAL A 19 2.31 -11.09 1.49
N HIS A 20 3.18 -10.14 1.82
CA HIS A 20 4.63 -10.34 1.81
C HIS A 20 5.05 -11.54 2.69
N ASN A 21 4.60 -11.57 3.94
CA ASN A 21 4.91 -12.67 4.87
C ASN A 21 4.36 -14.00 4.40
N THR A 22 3.15 -14.03 3.83
CA THR A 22 2.57 -15.27 3.31
C THR A 22 3.43 -15.81 2.17
N LEU A 23 3.84 -14.95 1.24
CA LEU A 23 4.69 -15.34 0.12
C LEU A 23 6.09 -15.78 0.56
N VAL A 24 6.70 -15.10 1.54
CA VAL A 24 7.99 -15.51 2.12
C VAL A 24 7.84 -16.86 2.81
N GLY A 25 6.84 -17.00 3.70
CA GLY A 25 6.59 -18.23 4.44
C GLY A 25 6.26 -19.44 3.57
N LEU A 26 5.86 -19.22 2.31
CA LEU A 26 5.58 -20.26 1.31
C LEU A 26 6.71 -20.49 0.29
N ASN A 27 7.83 -19.77 0.38
CA ASN A 27 8.89 -19.78 -0.64
C ASN A 27 8.40 -19.39 -2.04
N LEU A 28 7.48 -18.42 -2.12
CA LEU A 28 6.92 -17.90 -3.38
C LEU A 28 7.29 -16.44 -3.67
N ARG A 29 8.03 -15.79 -2.75
CA ARG A 29 8.31 -14.34 -2.84
C ARG A 29 9.20 -13.96 -4.03
N ASP A 30 10.07 -14.86 -4.46
CA ASP A 30 10.93 -14.71 -5.64
C ASP A 30 10.15 -14.83 -6.96
N GLN A 31 9.05 -15.59 -6.96
CA GLN A 31 8.19 -15.81 -8.13
C GLN A 31 7.12 -14.73 -8.30
N ILE A 32 6.75 -14.04 -7.20
CA ILE A 32 5.62 -13.11 -7.19
C ILE A 32 6.10 -11.72 -6.74
N ARG A 33 5.89 -10.74 -7.63
CA ARG A 33 6.15 -9.33 -7.33
C ARG A 33 4.91 -8.64 -6.78
N ILE A 34 5.09 -7.73 -5.82
CA ILE A 34 4.02 -7.06 -5.09
C ILE A 34 4.03 -5.56 -5.42
N ALA A 35 2.94 -5.09 -6.03
CA ALA A 35 2.64 -3.68 -6.18
C ALA A 35 1.90 -3.17 -4.94
N ALA A 36 2.29 -2.02 -4.41
CA ALA A 36 1.55 -1.36 -3.33
C ALA A 36 0.96 -0.02 -3.78
N ALA A 37 -0.32 0.20 -3.46
CA ALA A 37 -1.02 1.46 -3.70
C ALA A 37 -1.78 1.86 -2.42
N GLY A 38 -1.76 3.14 -2.07
CA GLY A 38 -2.44 3.63 -0.88
C GLY A 38 -1.82 4.91 -0.34
N LYS A 39 -2.33 6.06 -0.79
CA LYS A 39 -1.82 7.40 -0.41
C LYS A 39 -0.29 7.53 -0.55
N ILE A 40 0.29 6.94 -1.59
CA ILE A 40 1.70 7.16 -1.94
C ILE A 40 1.80 8.50 -2.67
N VAL A 41 2.46 9.48 -2.05
CA VAL A 41 2.60 10.84 -2.61
C VAL A 41 4.04 11.33 -2.50
N THR A 42 4.72 11.02 -1.39
CA THR A 42 6.08 11.50 -1.10
C THR A 42 7.13 10.42 -1.33
N ALA A 43 8.39 10.83 -1.43
CA ALA A 43 9.53 9.91 -1.48
C ALA A 43 9.59 9.00 -0.24
N PHE A 44 9.27 9.53 0.94
CA PHE A 44 9.24 8.74 2.17
C PHE A 44 8.09 7.72 2.18
N ASP A 45 6.94 8.03 1.56
CA ASP A 45 5.87 7.04 1.37
C ASP A 45 6.36 5.87 0.50
N VAL A 46 7.15 6.14 -0.54
CA VAL A 46 7.76 5.09 -1.38
C VAL A 46 8.75 4.28 -0.53
N ALA A 47 9.71 4.95 0.12
CA ALA A 47 10.75 4.29 0.90
C ALA A 47 10.18 3.35 1.97
N ARG A 48 9.25 3.83 2.79
CA ARG A 48 8.65 3.00 3.85
C ARG A 48 7.84 1.81 3.30
N THR A 49 7.26 1.95 2.09
CA THR A 49 6.44 0.92 1.49
C THR A 49 7.29 -0.17 0.85
N LEU A 50 8.42 0.21 0.22
CA LEU A 50 9.44 -0.74 -0.20
C LEU A 50 10.01 -1.50 0.99
N ALA A 51 10.35 -0.79 2.08
CA ALA A 51 10.90 -1.36 3.31
C ALA A 51 10.05 -2.46 3.96
N ILE A 52 8.74 -2.49 3.72
CA ILE A 52 7.83 -3.50 4.29
C ILE A 52 7.40 -4.57 3.28
N GLY A 53 8.05 -4.61 2.11
CA GLY A 53 7.99 -5.76 1.21
C GLY A 53 7.39 -5.51 -0.18
N ALA A 54 7.04 -4.28 -0.54
CA ALA A 54 6.62 -3.94 -1.91
C ALA A 54 7.80 -3.93 -2.87
N ASP A 55 7.59 -4.40 -4.11
CA ASP A 55 8.58 -4.29 -5.18
C ASP A 55 8.50 -2.95 -5.93
N TRP A 56 7.30 -2.35 -5.96
CA TRP A 56 7.10 -0.99 -6.46
C TRP A 56 5.84 -0.36 -5.86
N CYS A 57 5.74 0.96 -6.04
CA CYS A 57 4.62 1.75 -5.54
C CYS A 57 3.84 2.38 -6.70
N ASN A 58 2.51 2.36 -6.59
CA ASN A 58 1.61 3.09 -7.49
C ASN A 58 1.11 4.36 -6.80
N ALA A 59 1.43 5.51 -7.40
CA ALA A 59 0.90 6.81 -7.01
C ALA A 59 -0.14 7.26 -8.03
N ALA A 60 -1.34 7.62 -7.56
CA ALA A 60 -2.37 8.22 -8.41
C ALA A 60 -2.69 9.64 -7.92
N ARG A 61 -3.00 9.78 -6.62
CA ARG A 61 -3.41 11.06 -6.03
C ARG A 61 -2.36 12.16 -6.17
N GLY A 62 -1.08 11.84 -5.95
CA GLY A 62 0.02 12.79 -6.14
C GLY A 62 0.09 13.31 -7.57
N PHE A 63 -0.02 12.42 -8.55
CA PHE A 63 -0.08 12.79 -9.96
C PHE A 63 -1.33 13.62 -10.31
N MET A 64 -2.50 13.29 -9.74
CA MET A 64 -3.69 14.12 -9.92
C MET A 64 -3.48 15.54 -9.39
N PHE A 65 -2.81 15.72 -8.26
CA PHE A 65 -2.47 17.06 -7.74
C PHE A 65 -1.48 17.79 -8.63
N ALA A 66 -0.45 17.09 -9.11
CA ALA A 66 0.49 17.65 -10.09
C ALA A 66 -0.23 18.11 -11.38
N LEU A 67 -1.22 17.33 -11.83
CA LEU A 67 -2.05 17.66 -12.99
C LEU A 67 -3.00 18.85 -12.75
N GLY A 68 -3.43 19.10 -11.51
CA GLY A 68 -4.31 20.21 -11.15
C GLY A 68 -5.62 19.83 -10.45
N CYS A 69 -5.73 18.63 -9.89
CA CYS A 69 -6.83 18.29 -8.99
C CYS A 69 -6.76 19.15 -7.72
N ILE A 70 -7.88 19.81 -7.40
CA ILE A 70 -8.05 20.66 -6.20
C ILE A 70 -8.91 19.99 -5.12
N GLN A 71 -9.14 18.68 -5.22
CA GLN A 71 -10.01 17.92 -4.32
C GLN A 71 -11.45 18.44 -4.22
N SER A 72 -12.06 18.84 -5.34
CA SER A 72 -13.47 19.27 -5.34
C SER A 72 -14.47 18.18 -4.96
N GLN A 73 -14.05 16.91 -4.99
CA GLN A 73 -14.88 15.72 -4.75
C GLN A 73 -16.09 15.56 -5.70
N ALA A 74 -16.12 16.35 -6.78
CA ALA A 74 -17.15 16.30 -7.83
C ALA A 74 -16.79 15.33 -8.98
N CYS A 75 -15.83 14.43 -8.78
CA CYS A 75 -15.30 13.59 -9.86
C CYS A 75 -16.36 12.66 -10.49
N HIS A 76 -17.38 12.29 -9.72
CA HIS A 76 -18.44 11.37 -10.14
C HIS A 76 -19.63 12.08 -10.80
N THR A 77 -19.66 13.42 -10.78
CA THR A 77 -20.79 14.20 -11.29
C THR A 77 -20.55 14.72 -12.70
N ASP A 78 -19.39 14.46 -13.29
CA ASP A 78 -18.91 15.05 -14.55
C ASP A 78 -18.60 16.57 -14.48
N HIS A 79 -18.74 17.21 -13.31
CA HIS A 79 -18.55 18.65 -13.12
C HIS A 79 -17.21 19.02 -12.49
N CYS A 80 -16.13 18.30 -12.83
CA CYS A 80 -14.79 18.63 -12.32
C CYS A 80 -14.39 20.06 -12.72
N PRO A 81 -14.11 20.97 -11.77
CA PRO A 81 -13.87 22.38 -12.07
C PRO A 81 -12.52 22.62 -12.75
N THR A 82 -11.60 21.66 -12.66
CA THR A 82 -10.25 21.78 -13.27
C THR A 82 -10.10 20.92 -14.51
N GLY A 83 -11.18 20.32 -15.02
CA GLY A 83 -11.17 19.54 -16.26
C GLY A 83 -10.53 18.16 -16.15
N VAL A 84 -10.00 17.76 -14.98
CA VAL A 84 -9.27 16.49 -14.79
C VAL A 84 -10.18 15.25 -14.90
N ALA A 85 -11.39 15.30 -14.32
CA ALA A 85 -12.31 14.17 -14.25
C ALA A 85 -13.67 14.57 -14.83
N THR A 86 -13.74 14.72 -16.15
CA THR A 86 -14.95 15.11 -16.89
C THR A 86 -14.86 14.62 -18.34
N GLN A 87 -16.01 14.34 -18.95
CA GLN A 87 -16.18 14.08 -20.37
C GLN A 87 -16.66 15.32 -21.15
N ASP A 88 -17.02 16.41 -20.45
CA ASP A 88 -17.48 17.67 -21.04
C ASP A 88 -16.32 18.42 -21.73
N PRO A 89 -16.35 18.57 -23.08
CA PRO A 89 -15.34 19.31 -23.83
C PRO A 89 -15.16 20.76 -23.38
N GLN A 90 -16.19 21.38 -22.81
CA GLN A 90 -16.06 22.74 -22.33
C GLN A 90 -15.16 22.85 -21.10
N ARG A 91 -15.13 21.80 -20.27
CA ARG A 91 -14.36 21.77 -19.02
C ARG A 91 -12.93 21.32 -19.23
N TRP A 92 -12.72 20.21 -19.95
CA TRP A 92 -11.35 19.71 -20.14
C TRP A 92 -10.52 20.56 -21.12
N ARG A 93 -11.15 21.46 -21.91
CA ARG A 93 -10.44 22.52 -22.65
C ARG A 93 -9.59 23.45 -21.75
N ALA A 94 -9.91 23.55 -20.46
CA ALA A 94 -9.11 24.31 -19.50
C ALA A 94 -7.81 23.61 -19.08
N LEU A 95 -7.61 22.33 -19.45
CA LEU A 95 -6.36 21.61 -19.24
C LEU A 95 -5.34 21.98 -20.34
N ASP A 96 -4.44 22.90 -20.01
CA ASP A 96 -3.24 23.17 -20.81
C ASP A 96 -2.29 21.96 -20.75
N VAL A 97 -2.34 21.11 -21.78
CA VAL A 97 -1.56 19.86 -21.85
C VAL A 97 -0.05 20.11 -21.76
N PRO A 98 0.57 21.02 -22.53
CA PRO A 98 1.98 21.37 -22.37
C PRO A 98 2.38 21.74 -20.93
N ASP A 99 1.63 22.64 -20.27
CA ASP A 99 1.90 23.02 -18.86
C ASP A 99 1.73 21.82 -17.91
N LYS A 100 0.62 21.08 -18.03
CA LYS A 100 0.33 19.97 -17.10
C LYS A 100 1.32 18.82 -17.24
N ALA A 101 1.78 18.54 -18.45
CA ALA A 101 2.79 17.53 -18.71
C ALA A 101 4.11 17.87 -17.99
N GLU A 102 4.56 19.12 -18.07
CA GLU A 102 5.78 19.57 -17.38
C GLU A 102 5.63 19.51 -15.85
N ARG A 103 4.45 19.87 -15.31
CA ARG A 103 4.16 19.72 -13.87
C ARG A 103 4.17 18.27 -13.40
N VAL A 104 3.56 17.36 -14.16
CA VAL A 104 3.54 15.92 -13.86
C VAL A 104 4.95 15.32 -13.90
N LYS A 105 5.73 15.67 -14.93
CA LYS A 105 7.14 15.29 -15.06
C LYS A 105 7.96 15.80 -13.88
N ASN A 106 7.82 17.07 -13.52
CA ASN A 106 8.54 17.67 -12.40
C ASN A 106 8.15 17.05 -11.06
N PHE A 107 6.88 16.73 -10.83
CA PHE A 107 6.45 15.96 -9.65
C PHE A 107 7.20 14.63 -9.58
N HIS A 108 7.16 13.83 -10.65
CA HIS A 108 7.84 12.54 -10.67
C HIS A 108 9.35 12.66 -10.46
N GLN A 109 10.02 13.55 -11.20
CA GLN A 109 11.46 13.77 -11.09
C GLN A 109 11.88 14.22 -9.68
N ASN A 110 11.14 15.14 -9.07
CA ASN A 110 11.44 15.60 -7.72
C ASN A 110 11.18 14.51 -6.66
N THR A 111 10.14 13.68 -6.83
CA THR A 111 9.91 12.51 -5.97
C THR A 111 11.08 11.52 -6.07
N LEU A 112 11.56 11.23 -7.28
CA LEU A 112 12.70 10.33 -7.48
C LEU A 112 14.01 10.91 -6.93
N ARG A 113 14.24 12.21 -7.09
CA ARG A 113 15.40 12.89 -6.50
C ARG A 113 15.39 12.79 -4.99
N ALA A 114 14.26 13.12 -4.35
CA ALA A 114 14.13 13.00 -2.90
C ALA A 114 14.27 11.54 -2.42
N LEU A 115 13.78 10.56 -3.19
CA LEU A 115 14.01 9.15 -2.86
C LEU A 115 15.49 8.82 -2.90
N LYS A 116 16.21 9.23 -3.96
CA LYS A 116 17.66 9.04 -4.07
C LYS A 116 18.41 9.65 -2.88
N GLU A 117 18.03 10.84 -2.45
CA GLU A 117 18.60 11.50 -1.27
C GLU A 117 18.38 10.67 0.00
N LEU A 118 17.18 10.10 0.19
CA LEU A 118 16.88 9.22 1.32
C LEU A 118 17.70 7.92 1.28
N ILE A 119 17.82 7.30 0.10
CA ILE A 119 18.62 6.08 -0.09
C ILE A 119 20.09 6.33 0.25
N ALA A 120 20.67 7.41 -0.28
CA ALA A 120 22.04 7.80 0.02
C ALA A 120 22.24 8.15 1.51
N ALA A 121 21.27 8.84 2.13
CA ALA A 121 21.33 9.17 3.56
C ALA A 121 21.24 7.93 4.46
N ALA A 122 20.58 6.87 4.00
CA ALA A 122 20.55 5.58 4.68
C ALA A 122 21.81 4.73 4.45
N GLY A 123 22.74 5.18 3.59
CA GLY A 123 23.95 4.43 3.25
C GLY A 123 23.71 3.26 2.30
N LEU A 124 22.63 3.32 1.51
CA LEU A 124 22.23 2.28 0.55
C LEU A 124 22.53 2.74 -0.88
N ASP A 125 22.70 1.80 -1.82
CA ASP A 125 22.95 2.11 -3.24
C ASP A 125 21.67 2.01 -4.09
N HIS A 126 20.71 1.19 -3.66
CA HIS A 126 19.48 0.91 -4.39
C HIS A 126 18.25 0.88 -3.47
N PRO A 127 17.08 1.41 -3.89
CA PRO A 127 15.86 1.38 -3.08
C PRO A 127 15.38 -0.01 -2.66
N GLY A 128 15.78 -1.05 -3.40
CA GLY A 128 15.49 -2.44 -3.08
C GLY A 128 16.25 -2.99 -1.87
N GLU A 129 17.25 -2.28 -1.36
CA GLU A 129 17.98 -2.64 -0.14
C GLU A 129 17.29 -2.11 1.13
N LEU A 130 16.23 -1.31 0.97
CA LEU A 130 15.44 -0.87 2.11
C LEU A 130 14.80 -2.07 2.79
N GLY A 131 15.26 -2.37 3.99
CA GLY A 131 14.60 -3.25 4.95
C GLY A 131 13.80 -2.51 6.03
N PRO A 132 12.97 -3.23 6.79
CA PRO A 132 12.10 -2.65 7.84
C PRO A 132 12.88 -2.01 9.00
N GLU A 133 14.15 -2.34 9.19
CA GLU A 133 15.07 -1.73 10.16
C GLU A 133 15.38 -0.25 9.84
N HIS A 134 15.27 0.17 8.58
CA HIS A 134 15.54 1.55 8.16
C HIS A 134 14.42 2.52 8.54
N ILE A 135 13.23 2.02 8.88
CA ILE A 135 12.06 2.87 9.15
C ILE A 135 11.80 2.93 10.66
N ILE A 136 12.07 4.10 11.23
CA ILE A 136 11.92 4.35 12.65
C ILE A 136 10.60 5.06 12.94
N ARG A 137 9.86 4.59 13.96
CA ARG A 137 8.57 5.15 14.36
C ARG A 137 8.54 5.38 15.87
N ARG A 138 8.07 6.57 16.26
CA ARG A 138 7.66 6.84 17.63
C ARG A 138 6.32 6.14 17.92
N VAL A 139 6.30 5.30 18.94
CA VAL A 139 5.12 4.49 19.31
C VAL A 139 4.41 4.98 20.57
N SER A 140 5.13 5.63 21.48
CA SER A 140 4.59 6.33 22.64
C SER A 140 5.28 7.69 22.82
N ALA A 141 5.01 8.39 23.92
CA ALA A 141 5.69 9.66 24.23
C ALA A 141 7.22 9.49 24.36
N ASP A 142 7.65 8.34 24.86
CA ASP A 142 9.01 8.01 25.28
C ASP A 142 9.66 6.85 24.51
N GLU A 143 8.90 6.15 23.66
CA GLU A 143 9.38 4.96 22.95
C GLU A 143 9.44 5.18 21.44
N ILE A 144 10.58 4.80 20.88
CA ILE A 144 10.87 4.78 19.44
C ILE A 144 11.34 3.38 19.08
N ARG A 145 10.78 2.80 18.01
CA ARG A 145 11.15 1.47 17.52
C ARG A 145 11.25 1.46 16.00
N SER A 146 12.06 0.54 15.48
CA SER A 146 12.06 0.22 14.06
C SER A 146 10.80 -0.56 13.67
N ILE A 147 10.41 -0.53 12.39
CA ILE A 147 9.34 -1.39 11.88
C ILE A 147 9.69 -2.87 12.06
N ALA A 148 10.98 -3.23 11.96
CA ALA A 148 11.47 -4.59 12.19
C ALA A 148 11.15 -5.10 13.60
N GLU A 149 11.15 -4.23 14.62
CA GLU A 149 10.79 -4.58 16.00
C GLU A 149 9.28 -4.55 16.24
N LEU A 150 8.54 -3.73 15.50
CA LEU A 150 7.11 -3.56 15.69
C LEU A 150 6.27 -4.66 15.04
N TYR A 151 6.79 -5.27 13.98
CA TYR A 151 6.06 -6.24 13.20
C TYR A 151 6.85 -7.54 13.05
N ARG A 152 6.10 -8.65 12.92
CA ARG A 152 6.69 -9.96 12.66
C ARG A 152 6.91 -10.13 11.16
N PHE A 153 8.15 -10.41 10.78
CA PHE A 153 8.52 -10.87 9.44
C PHE A 153 8.77 -12.37 9.49
N LEU A 154 8.16 -13.14 8.57
CA LEU A 154 8.35 -14.59 8.50
C LEU A 154 9.65 -14.95 7.80
N ARG A 155 10.20 -16.11 8.16
CA ARG A 155 11.35 -16.69 7.45
C ARG A 155 10.88 -17.46 6.21
N PRO A 156 11.72 -17.59 5.18
CA PRO A 156 11.45 -18.45 4.04
C PRO A 156 10.99 -19.85 4.48
N GLY A 157 9.85 -20.31 3.97
CA GLY A 157 9.31 -21.64 4.27
C GLY A 157 8.64 -21.81 5.63
N GLU A 158 8.60 -20.77 6.49
CA GLU A 158 8.10 -20.92 7.86
C GLU A 158 6.65 -21.44 7.93
N LEU A 159 5.79 -21.12 6.95
CA LEU A 159 4.40 -21.59 6.88
C LEU A 159 4.24 -23.02 6.35
N LEU A 160 5.28 -23.56 5.71
CA LEU A 160 5.33 -24.96 5.26
C LEU A 160 5.69 -25.90 6.42
N ASP A 161 6.55 -25.42 7.33
CA ASP A 161 7.06 -26.21 8.45
C ASP A 161 6.15 -26.13 9.68
N GLN A 162 5.66 -24.94 10.01
CA GLN A 162 4.89 -24.70 11.23
C GLN A 162 3.94 -23.50 11.13
N VAL A 163 2.98 -23.40 12.04
CA VAL A 163 2.15 -22.19 12.13
C VAL A 163 2.86 -21.16 13.01
N PRO A 164 3.32 -20.02 12.47
CA PRO A 164 4.04 -19.02 13.24
C PRO A 164 3.15 -18.37 14.30
N CYS A 165 3.76 -17.83 15.36
CA CYS A 165 3.07 -17.09 16.42
C CYS A 165 2.65 -15.68 15.95
N HIS A 166 1.77 -15.65 14.95
CA HIS A 166 1.16 -14.45 14.41
C HIS A 166 -0.35 -14.70 14.36
N SER A 167 -1.13 -13.81 14.95
CA SER A 167 -2.57 -14.01 15.21
C SER A 167 -3.37 -14.41 13.96
N VAL A 168 -3.07 -13.78 12.82
CA VAL A 168 -3.73 -14.10 11.54
C VAL A 168 -3.41 -15.52 11.08
N PHE A 169 -2.15 -15.95 11.15
CA PHE A 169 -1.76 -17.29 10.69
C PHE A 169 -2.26 -18.36 11.66
N GLN A 170 -2.13 -18.16 12.98
CA GLN A 170 -2.67 -19.09 13.97
C GLN A 170 -4.17 -19.35 13.81
N ARG A 171 -4.92 -18.30 13.44
CA ARG A 171 -6.37 -18.39 13.31
C ARG A 171 -6.82 -18.94 11.96
N PHE A 172 -6.16 -18.57 10.87
CA PHE A 172 -6.69 -18.82 9.52
C PHE A 172 -5.85 -19.77 8.69
N TRP A 173 -4.56 -19.99 8.99
CA TRP A 173 -3.66 -20.75 8.12
C TRP A 173 -4.06 -22.22 7.99
N LEU A 174 -4.38 -22.88 9.11
CA LEU A 174 -4.76 -24.30 9.13
C LEU A 174 -6.08 -24.59 8.42
N GLU A 175 -6.96 -23.58 8.33
CA GLU A 175 -8.25 -23.70 7.64
C GLU A 175 -8.19 -23.12 6.21
N ALA A 176 -7.05 -22.56 5.79
CA ALA A 176 -6.90 -21.94 4.49
C ALA A 176 -6.87 -22.99 3.38
N ARG A 177 -7.50 -22.68 2.26
CA ARG A 177 -7.63 -23.56 1.10
C ARG A 177 -7.32 -22.81 -0.18
N ALA A 178 -6.55 -23.44 -1.07
CA ALA A 178 -6.20 -22.84 -2.36
C ALA A 178 -7.38 -22.83 -3.36
N ASP A 179 -8.38 -23.68 -3.15
CA ASP A 179 -9.51 -23.87 -4.06
C ASP A 179 -10.79 -23.14 -3.61
N SER A 180 -10.76 -22.36 -2.52
CA SER A 180 -11.92 -21.62 -2.04
C SER A 180 -11.53 -20.36 -1.26
N PHE A 181 -12.25 -19.27 -1.54
CA PHE A 181 -12.22 -18.02 -0.75
C PHE A 181 -13.34 -17.95 0.29
N GLY A 182 -14.11 -19.04 0.45
CA GLY A 182 -15.18 -19.12 1.43
C GLY A 182 -14.66 -18.98 2.86
N PRO A 183 -15.46 -18.42 3.78
CA PRO A 183 -15.08 -18.40 5.19
C PRO A 183 -14.94 -19.83 5.73
N PRO A 184 -13.98 -20.06 6.62
CA PRO A 184 -13.89 -21.34 7.33
C PRO A 184 -15.17 -21.66 8.10
N GLU A 185 -15.37 -22.93 8.45
CA GLU A 185 -16.60 -23.37 9.11
C GLU A 185 -16.77 -22.67 10.47
N SER A 186 -15.67 -22.52 11.22
CA SER A 186 -15.62 -21.81 12.50
C SER A 186 -16.17 -20.38 12.38
N VAL A 187 -15.80 -19.67 11.31
CA VAL A 187 -16.26 -18.31 11.01
C VAL A 187 -17.70 -18.32 10.50
N SER A 188 -18.09 -19.31 9.70
CA SER A 188 -19.45 -19.44 9.17
C SER A 188 -20.48 -19.65 10.29
N ARG A 189 -20.14 -20.43 11.32
CA ARG A 189 -21.02 -20.66 12.48
C ARG A 189 -21.35 -19.38 13.26
N LEU A 190 -20.45 -18.39 13.28
CA LEU A 190 -20.73 -17.08 13.89
C LEU A 190 -21.86 -16.31 13.18
N ARG A 191 -22.17 -16.64 11.92
CA ARG A 191 -23.31 -16.05 11.21
C ARG A 191 -24.61 -16.70 11.64
N LEU A 192 -24.58 -18.02 11.85
CA LEU A 192 -25.73 -18.81 12.28
C LEU A 192 -26.18 -18.45 13.70
N SER A 193 -25.26 -18.02 14.57
CA SER A 193 -25.62 -17.57 15.93
C SER A 193 -26.50 -16.31 15.97
N LYS A 194 -26.69 -15.61 14.84
CA LYS A 194 -27.62 -14.48 14.74
C LYS A 194 -29.07 -14.92 14.48
N GLN A 195 -29.27 -16.20 14.16
CA GLN A 195 -30.58 -16.77 13.83
C GLN A 195 -31.17 -17.59 14.99
N LEU A 196 -30.41 -17.74 16.09
CA LEU A 196 -30.85 -18.28 17.37
C LEU A 196 -31.36 -17.14 18.25
#